data_AF-A0A1V9B8Z4-F1
#
_entry.id   AF-A0A1V9B8Z4-F1
#
_cell.length_a   1.000
_cell.length_b   1.000
_cell.length_c   1.000
_cell.angle_alpha   90.00
_cell.angle_beta   90.00
_cell.angle_gamma   90.00
#
_symmetry.space_group_name_H-M   'P 1'
#
loop_
_entity.id
_entity.type
_entity.pdbx_description
1 polymer ?
#
loop_
_entity_poly.entity_id
_entity_poly.type
_entity_poly.pdbx_seq_one_letter_code
_entity_poly.pdbx_strand_id
1 'polypeptide(L)' 'PSSKLCSQCGAIKKGLTLSDRTYTCQCGCKMDRDLNASINLARYGEAFVG' A
#
# COMPACT_ATOMS: atom_id res chain seq x y z
N PRO A 1 -8.61 -0.80 0.55
CA PRO A 1 -7.72 -1.34 1.62
C PRO A 1 -6.29 -0.80 1.47
N SER A 2 -5.85 0.06 2.40
CA SER A 2 -4.56 0.75 2.36
C SER A 2 -3.37 -0.18 2.28
N SER A 3 -3.39 -1.32 2.97
CA SER A 3 -2.31 -2.32 2.94
C SER A 3 -2.18 -3.06 1.60
N LYS A 4 -3.27 -3.19 0.84
CA LYS A 4 -3.31 -3.92 -0.44
C LYS A 4 -3.01 -3.03 -1.66
N LEU A 5 -3.22 -1.73 -1.53
CA LEU A 5 -2.97 -0.74 -2.57
C LEU A 5 -1.46 -0.49 -2.70
N CYS A 6 -0.91 -0.52 -3.91
CA CYS A 6 0.48 -0.15 -4.12
C CYS A 6 0.63 1.36 -3.97
N SER A 7 1.42 1.80 -3.01
CA SER A 7 1.78 3.22 -2.86
C SER A 7 2.59 3.79 -4.03
N GLN A 8 3.07 2.98 -4.97
CA GLN A 8 3.82 3.47 -6.13
C GLN A 8 3.00 3.53 -7.41
N CYS A 9 2.23 2.49 -7.72
CA CYS A 9 1.49 2.39 -8.98
C CYS A 9 -0.04 2.30 -8.84
N GLY A 10 -0.58 2.25 -7.62
CA GLY A 10 -2.02 2.15 -7.38
C GLY A 10 -2.64 0.77 -7.65
N ALA A 11 -1.86 -0.24 -8.02
CA ALA A 11 -2.38 -1.61 -8.21
C ALA A 11 -2.85 -2.24 -6.88
N ILE A 12 -3.93 -3.03 -6.91
CA ILE A 12 -4.46 -3.73 -5.73
C ILE A 12 -3.99 -5.19 -5.72
N LYS A 13 -3.29 -5.58 -4.65
CA LYS A 13 -2.86 -6.98 -4.42
C LYS A 13 -3.95 -7.77 -3.70
N LYS A 14 -4.67 -8.65 -4.42
CA LYS A 14 -5.85 -9.36 -3.89
C LYS A 14 -5.51 -10.42 -2.82
N GLY A 15 -4.34 -11.05 -2.89
CA GLY A 15 -3.93 -12.17 -2.00
C GLY A 15 -3.03 -11.80 -0.82
N LEU A 16 -2.93 -10.51 -0.45
CA LEU A 16 -2.11 -10.08 0.68
C LEU A 16 -2.79 -10.39 2.02
N THR A 17 -2.06 -11.04 2.92
CA THR A 17 -2.51 -11.50 4.25
C THR A 17 -1.83 -10.74 5.39
N LEU A 18 -2.28 -10.99 6.62
CA LEU A 18 -1.66 -10.40 7.82
C LEU A 18 -0.26 -10.98 8.12
N SER A 19 0.01 -12.21 7.68
CA SER A 19 1.30 -12.87 7.82
C SER A 19 2.34 -12.32 6.83
N ASP A 20 1.89 -11.69 5.74
CA ASP A 20 2.77 -11.02 4.79
C ASP A 20 3.28 -9.70 5.40
N ARG A 21 4.46 -9.76 6.04
CA ARG A 21 5.15 -8.59 6.59
C ARG A 21 5.72 -7.69 5.50
N THR A 22 6.06 -8.25 4.34
CA THR A 22 6.60 -7.52 3.19
C THR A 22 5.56 -7.40 2.08
N TYR A 23 5.32 -6.16 1.64
CA TYR A 23 4.59 -5.88 0.42
C TYR A 23 5.53 -5.96 -0.79
N THR A 24 5.10 -6.70 -1.83
CA THR A 24 5.79 -6.80 -3.11
C THR A 24 4.77 -6.63 -4.24
N CYS A 25 5.03 -5.69 -5.14
CA CYS A 25 4.22 -5.38 -6.31
C CYS A 25 4.91 -5.77 -7.62
N GLN A 26 4.12 -5.97 -8.67
CA GLN A 26 4.63 -6.22 -10.03
C GLN A 26 5.34 -5.00 -10.63
N CYS A 27 5.10 -3.78 -10.13
CA CYS A 27 5.83 -2.59 -10.57
C CYS A 27 7.25 -2.46 -10.01
N GLY A 28 7.69 -3.42 -9.18
CA GLY A 28 9.00 -3.40 -8.53
C GLY A 28 9.00 -2.82 -7.11
N CYS A 29 7.88 -2.23 -6.66
CA CYS A 29 7.74 -1.75 -5.28
C CYS A 29 7.85 -2.92 -4.28
N LYS A 30 8.84 -2.84 -3.38
CA LYS A 30 9.07 -3.81 -2.30
C LYS A 30 9.40 -3.07 -1.00
N MET A 31 8.53 -3.20 0.00
CA MET A 31 8.70 -2.53 1.31
C MET A 31 7.92 -3.26 2.40
N ASP A 32 8.04 -2.82 3.66
CA ASP A 32 7.17 -3.31 4.74
C ASP A 32 5.69 -2.99 4.42
N ARG A 33 4.81 -3.96 4.71
CA ARG A 33 3.38 -3.82 4.41
C ARG A 33 2.75 -2.65 5.16
N ASP A 34 3.12 -2.46 6.41
CA ASP A 34 2.54 -1.42 7.27
C ASP A 34 3.07 -0.05 6.84
N LEU A 35 4.33 0.04 6.38
CA LEU A 35 4.85 1.23 5.69
C LEU A 35 4.03 1.54 4.42
N ASN A 36 3.80 0.56 3.54
CA ASN A 36 2.97 0.76 2.34
C ASN A 36 1.55 1.23 2.71
N ALA A 37 0.95 0.67 3.76
CA ALA A 37 -0.36 1.07 4.25
C ALA A 37 -0.36 2.52 4.76
N SER A 38 0.66 2.91 5.53
CA SER A 38 0.79 4.27 6.10
C SER A 38 0.91 5.34 5.02
N ILE A 39 1.69 5.09 3.96
CA ILE A 39 1.81 6.00 2.82
C ILE A 39 0.47 6.20 2.13
N ASN A 40 -0.28 5.11 1.90
CA ASN A 40 -1.60 5.21 1.30
C ASN A 40 -2.56 6.00 2.19
N LEU A 41 -2.56 5.77 3.50
CA LEU A 41 -3.40 6.52 4.45
C LEU A 41 -3.06 8.00 4.47
N ALA A 42 -1.76 8.36 4.44
CA ALA A 42 -1.33 9.76 4.37
C ALA A 42 -1.87 10.46 3.12
N ARG A 43 -1.77 9.81 1.95
CA ARG A 43 -2.33 10.35 0.69
C ARG A 43 -3.85 10.45 0.69
N TYR A 44 -4.54 9.50 1.30
CA TYR A 44 -5.99 9.62 1.49
C TYR A 44 -6.31 10.87 2.33
N GLY A 45 -5.57 11.10 3.43
CA GLY A 45 -5.72 12.31 4.25
C GLY A 45 -5.49 13.59 3.46
N GLU A 46 -4.44 13.66 2.65
CA GLU A 46 -4.18 14.81 1.77
C GLU A 46 -5.30 15.06 0.76
N ALA A 47 -5.88 14.01 0.18
CA ALA A 47 -6.99 14.13 -0.77
C ALA A 47 -8.31 14.61 -0.15
N PHE A 48 -8.47 14.51 1.18
CA PHE A 48 -9.66 15.02 1.89
C PHE A 48 -9.51 16.46 2.38
N VAL A 49 -8.29 17.01 2.38
CA VAL A 49 -8.00 18.40 2.83
C VAL A 49 -7.99 19.40 1.65
N GLY A 50 -8.21 18.93 0.42
CA GLY A 50 -8.30 19.76 -0.80
C GLY A 50 -9.73 20.12 -1.18
#